data_AF-Q1QKM2-F1
#
_entry.id   AF-Q1QKM2-F1
#
_cell.length_a   1.000
_cell.length_b   1.000
_cell.length_c   1.000
_cell.angle_alpha   90.00
_cell.angle_beta   90.00
_cell.angle_gamma   90.00
#
_symmetry.space_group_name_H-M   'P 1'
#
loop_
_entity.id
_entity.type
_entity.pdbx_description
1 polymer ?
#
loop_
_entity_poly.entity_id
_entity_poly.type
_entity_poly.pdbx_seq_one_letter_code
_entity_poly.pdbx_strand_id
1 'polypeptide(L)'
;MAKTFNGAWLRPQWILCLGLLAATLEFTTFPARAGNCPGNPDALGTSRTLVVDPREHPRIGTMQYPETLPLRDHEVVLTFDDGPLPPHSLQVLDILARECVKATFFTIGRMAHDYPQDLRRVLAAGHSIGTHSQNHPLSMNRMPIERVRQEIDDGIASAAAALGDPAAVAPFMRIPGLLRAKGVEDYLASKGIQVWSADFPADDWRHISADRVYQLAISRIEAKGKGILLLHDIQARTVAALPRILRTLKERGYRIVHVVPATPNLPKTPTEPQDWRLHPTPETVAISHWPKVPSFSFANIGTLPAPAISDSDLHDGQLVLLPEAFDRSRRFVRGAVPLPEEPLWPRQSAVVAGAATDTFPVPAQNVFAIQEKSAVPLNAVVPLPRHVTQTAEPSDGVDEIAHLISIDASAAKRTIPGSAPVTQPGFH
;
A
#
# COMPACT_ATOMS: atom_id res chain seq x y z
N MET A 1 2.55 103.23 35.92
CA MET A 1 2.10 102.82 34.57
C MET A 1 2.59 101.38 34.39
N ALA A 2 1.84 100.36 34.78
CA ALA A 2 0.69 99.73 34.11
C ALA A 2 1.10 98.47 33.33
N LYS A 3 0.49 97.33 33.71
CA LYS A 3 0.20 96.10 32.93
C LYS A 3 1.41 95.18 32.61
N THR A 4 1.36 93.83 32.64
CA THR A 4 0.25 92.85 32.67
C THR A 4 0.75 91.43 33.02
N PHE A 5 -0.23 90.57 33.34
CA PHE A 5 -0.31 89.15 33.72
C PHE A 5 0.34 88.05 32.82
N ASN A 6 0.63 86.91 33.49
CA ASN A 6 0.51 85.46 33.15
C ASN A 6 0.81 84.89 31.75
N GLY A 7 1.33 83.65 31.74
CA GLY A 7 0.85 82.62 30.80
C GLY A 7 1.90 81.60 30.31
N ALA A 8 1.58 80.32 30.49
CA ALA A 8 2.30 79.15 30.00
C ALA A 8 1.98 78.79 28.52
N TRP A 9 2.67 77.75 28.03
CA TRP A 9 2.36 76.83 26.91
C TRP A 9 3.01 77.05 25.50
N LEU A 10 3.57 75.92 25.01
CA LEU A 10 3.68 75.40 23.61
C LEU A 10 4.84 75.81 22.66
N ARG A 11 5.69 74.79 22.37
CA ARG A 11 6.33 74.28 21.11
C ARG A 11 6.65 75.23 19.92
N PRO A 12 7.78 75.04 19.18
CA PRO A 12 7.85 74.08 18.04
C PRO A 12 9.25 73.42 17.73
N GLN A 13 9.26 72.13 17.35
CA GLN A 13 9.65 71.51 16.05
C GLN A 13 11.03 71.85 15.45
N TRP A 14 11.94 70.85 15.41
CA TRP A 14 12.86 70.59 14.29
C TRP A 14 12.99 69.07 14.07
N ILE A 15 13.22 68.73 12.80
CA ILE A 15 13.02 67.47 12.07
C ILE A 15 14.19 66.49 12.25
N LEU A 16 13.91 65.18 12.31
CA LEU A 16 14.65 64.16 11.56
C LEU A 16 13.94 62.79 11.58
N CYS A 17 13.51 62.35 10.40
CA CYS A 17 12.95 61.05 10.09
C CYS A 17 14.04 59.99 10.01
N LEU A 18 13.81 58.82 10.63
CA LEU A 18 14.31 57.54 10.14
C LEU A 18 13.37 56.44 10.61
N GLY A 19 12.60 55.92 9.65
CA GLY A 19 11.61 54.87 9.85
C GLY A 19 12.26 53.51 10.02
N LEU A 20 11.85 52.79 11.06
CA LEU A 20 11.98 51.35 11.17
C LEU A 20 10.60 50.75 10.84
N LEU A 21 10.40 50.35 9.58
CA LEU A 21 9.34 49.40 9.23
C LEU A 21 9.96 48.00 9.29
N ALA A 22 9.56 47.23 10.29
CA ALA A 22 9.82 45.80 10.36
C ALA A 22 9.06 45.11 9.21
N ALA A 23 9.79 44.60 8.23
CA ALA A 23 9.24 43.73 7.20
C ALA A 23 9.14 42.31 7.78
N THR A 24 7.92 41.91 8.15
CA THR A 24 7.57 40.51 8.36
C THR A 24 7.61 39.80 7.00
N LEU A 25 8.67 39.04 6.75
CA LEU A 25 8.75 38.08 5.65
C LEU A 25 7.79 36.93 5.96
N GLU A 26 6.53 37.09 5.58
CA GLU A 26 5.64 35.97 5.36
C GLU A 26 6.25 35.12 4.24
N PHE A 27 6.70 33.91 4.59
CA PHE A 27 7.00 32.87 3.61
C PHE A 27 5.68 32.47 2.94
N THR A 28 5.26 33.21 1.92
CA THR A 28 4.25 32.75 0.99
C THR A 28 4.85 31.56 0.24
N THR A 29 4.43 30.36 0.61
CA THR A 29 4.72 29.13 -0.12
C THR A 29 4.08 29.25 -1.50
N PHE A 30 4.88 29.61 -2.50
CA PHE A 30 4.43 29.49 -3.89
C PHE A 30 4.09 28.02 -4.17
N PRO A 31 2.91 27.70 -4.74
CA PRO A 31 2.66 26.34 -5.20
C PRO A 31 3.71 26.03 -6.25
N ALA A 32 4.48 24.97 -6.04
CA ALA A 32 5.35 24.41 -7.07
C ALA A 32 4.47 24.13 -8.29
N ARG A 33 4.58 24.97 -9.33
CA ARG A 33 3.90 24.74 -10.58
C ARG A 33 4.46 23.46 -11.16
N ALA A 34 3.60 22.47 -11.37
CA ALA A 34 3.92 21.30 -12.14
C ALA A 34 4.52 21.73 -13.49
N GLY A 35 5.49 20.96 -14.01
CA GLY A 35 6.19 21.33 -15.25
C GLY A 35 5.22 21.74 -16.37
N ASN A 36 5.58 22.79 -17.13
CA ASN A 36 4.73 23.35 -18.18
C ASN A 36 4.22 22.22 -19.11
N CYS A 37 2.91 22.01 -19.16
CA CYS A 37 2.27 21.04 -20.04
C CYS A 37 1.81 21.74 -21.33
N PRO A 38 2.49 21.52 -22.47
CA PRO A 38 2.14 22.21 -23.71
C PRO A 38 0.71 21.87 -24.14
N GLY A 39 -0.12 22.90 -24.33
CA GLY A 39 -1.50 22.73 -24.81
C GLY A 39 -2.52 22.26 -23.77
N ASN A 40 -2.13 22.04 -22.51
CA ASN A 40 -3.06 21.71 -21.43
C ASN A 40 -2.68 22.44 -20.12
N PRO A 41 -3.14 23.70 -19.92
CA PRO A 41 -2.87 24.45 -18.69
C PRO A 41 -3.54 23.80 -17.46
N ASP A 42 -4.57 22.98 -17.69
CA ASP A 42 -5.31 22.25 -16.68
C ASP A 42 -4.79 20.81 -16.48
N ALA A 43 -3.61 20.47 -16.98
CA ALA A 43 -2.95 19.22 -16.65
C ALA A 43 -2.61 19.15 -15.15
N LEU A 44 -2.56 17.94 -14.59
CA LEU A 44 -2.02 17.71 -13.24
C LEU A 44 -0.51 17.98 -13.19
N GLY A 45 0.21 17.47 -14.18
CA GLY A 45 1.65 17.58 -14.32
C GLY A 45 2.45 16.83 -13.24
N THR A 46 3.75 16.73 -13.47
CA THR A 46 4.71 16.22 -12.47
C THR A 46 5.18 17.39 -11.61
N SER A 47 4.99 17.28 -10.29
CA SER A 47 5.27 18.37 -9.35
C SER A 47 6.77 18.54 -9.05
N ARG A 48 7.49 17.43 -8.93
CA ARG A 48 8.94 17.38 -8.74
C ARG A 48 9.48 16.01 -9.11
N THR A 49 10.78 15.96 -9.34
CA THR A 49 11.55 14.73 -9.43
C THR A 49 12.25 14.47 -8.09
N LEU A 50 12.08 13.27 -7.55
CA LEU A 50 12.79 12.76 -6.39
C LEU A 50 13.93 11.86 -6.87
N VAL A 51 15.16 12.25 -6.56
CA VAL A 51 16.35 11.47 -6.90
C VAL A 51 16.72 10.61 -5.69
N VAL A 52 16.67 9.29 -5.83
CA VAL A 52 16.95 8.35 -4.74
C VAL A 52 18.25 7.59 -4.96
N ASP A 53 19.00 7.35 -3.89
CA ASP A 53 20.10 6.39 -3.92
C ASP A 53 19.56 4.99 -3.58
N PRO A 54 19.57 4.04 -4.53
CA PRO A 54 19.11 2.68 -4.29
C PRO A 54 19.87 1.94 -3.18
N ARG A 55 21.12 2.33 -2.90
CA ARG A 55 22.01 1.64 -1.96
C ARG A 55 21.77 2.06 -0.52
N GLU A 56 21.31 3.29 -0.30
CA GLU A 56 21.04 3.82 1.05
C GLU A 56 19.75 3.25 1.63
N HIS A 57 18.71 3.16 0.79
CA HIS A 57 17.40 2.64 1.16
C HIS A 57 17.03 1.47 0.25
N PRO A 58 17.61 0.27 0.47
CA PRO A 58 17.49 -0.84 -0.49
C PRO A 58 16.08 -1.43 -0.58
N ARG A 59 15.16 -1.07 0.31
CA ARG A 59 13.81 -1.68 0.39
C ARG A 59 12.79 -0.64 0.82
N ILE A 60 11.76 -0.41 0.01
CA ILE A 60 10.74 0.62 0.25
C ILE A 60 9.33 0.15 -0.05
N GLY A 61 8.35 0.75 0.62
CA GLY A 61 6.92 0.54 0.43
C GLY A 61 6.27 -0.16 1.62
N THR A 62 5.35 0.54 2.27
CA THR A 62 4.79 0.17 3.58
C THR A 62 3.91 -1.07 3.61
N MET A 63 3.54 -1.64 2.46
CA MET A 63 2.91 -2.96 2.44
C MET A 63 3.83 -4.07 2.96
N GLN A 64 5.16 -3.87 2.91
CA GLN A 64 6.14 -4.91 3.23
C GLN A 64 7.33 -4.43 4.07
N TYR A 65 7.59 -3.12 4.10
CA TYR A 65 8.79 -2.56 4.71
C TYR A 65 8.44 -1.41 5.67
N PRO A 66 9.29 -1.13 6.67
CA PRO A 66 9.09 0.00 7.57
C PRO A 66 9.33 1.37 6.88
N GLU A 67 10.11 1.38 5.80
CA GLU A 67 10.46 2.58 5.04
C GLU A 67 9.64 2.68 3.74
N THR A 68 9.38 3.90 3.30
CA THR A 68 8.86 4.25 1.98
C THR A 68 9.57 5.49 1.45
N LEU A 69 9.19 5.95 0.27
CA LEU A 69 9.79 7.14 -0.33
C LEU A 69 9.59 8.38 0.55
N PRO A 70 10.57 9.30 0.58
CA PRO A 70 10.50 10.59 1.29
C PRO A 70 9.57 11.56 0.56
N LEU A 71 8.28 11.24 0.63
CA LEU A 71 7.18 11.99 0.07
C LEU A 71 6.65 12.96 1.13
N ARG A 72 6.31 14.17 0.67
CA ARG A 72 5.57 15.15 1.46
C ARG A 72 4.11 14.73 1.54
N ASP A 73 3.39 15.35 2.45
CA ASP A 73 1.95 15.19 2.50
C ASP A 73 1.30 15.55 1.15
N HIS A 74 0.27 14.80 0.77
CA HIS A 74 -0.40 14.88 -0.53
C HIS A 74 0.51 14.59 -1.74
N GLU A 75 1.63 13.87 -1.59
CA GLU A 75 2.44 13.40 -2.73
C GLU A 75 2.20 11.92 -3.03
N VAL A 76 2.02 11.61 -4.32
CA VAL A 76 1.77 10.25 -4.82
C VAL A 76 2.78 9.91 -5.91
N VAL A 77 3.31 8.70 -5.87
CA VAL A 77 4.12 8.11 -6.95
C VAL A 77 3.28 7.05 -7.65
N LEU A 78 3.13 7.19 -8.97
CA LEU A 78 2.42 6.23 -9.80
C LEU A 78 3.38 5.15 -10.28
N THR A 79 3.02 3.89 -10.08
CA THR A 79 3.80 2.75 -10.55
C THR A 79 2.94 1.77 -11.33
N PHE A 80 3.49 1.22 -12.40
CA PHE A 80 2.82 0.27 -13.29
C PHE A 80 3.65 -1.00 -13.46
N ASP A 81 3.06 -2.16 -13.22
CA ASP A 81 3.71 -3.45 -13.35
C ASP A 81 3.28 -4.19 -14.63
N ASP A 82 4.12 -5.12 -15.05
CA ASP A 82 3.95 -6.15 -16.09
C ASP A 82 4.25 -5.73 -17.53
N GLY A 83 3.92 -4.50 -17.92
CA GLY A 83 4.03 -4.06 -19.31
C GLY A 83 5.46 -3.94 -19.85
N PRO A 84 5.62 -3.55 -21.12
CA PRO A 84 4.55 -3.09 -22.01
C PRO A 84 3.77 -4.24 -22.67
N LEU A 85 2.44 -4.11 -22.73
CA LEU A 85 1.53 -4.98 -23.48
C LEU A 85 0.46 -4.12 -24.19
N PRO A 86 0.54 -3.97 -25.53
CA PRO A 86 -0.49 -3.28 -26.30
C PRO A 86 -1.84 -4.00 -26.27
N PRO A 87 -2.96 -3.26 -26.40
CA PRO A 87 -3.03 -1.81 -26.59
C PRO A 87 -2.93 -1.02 -25.28
N HIS A 88 -3.06 -1.67 -24.12
CA HIS A 88 -3.32 -0.99 -22.86
C HIS A 88 -2.15 -0.15 -22.36
N SER A 89 -0.92 -0.66 -22.42
CA SER A 89 0.27 0.10 -22.01
C SER A 89 0.43 1.40 -22.79
N LEU A 90 0.11 1.38 -24.09
CA LEU A 90 0.16 2.57 -24.94
C LEU A 90 -0.95 3.56 -24.60
N GLN A 91 -2.15 3.06 -24.28
CA GLN A 91 -3.24 3.93 -23.81
C GLN A 91 -2.92 4.57 -22.46
N VAL A 92 -2.29 3.84 -21.54
CA VAL A 92 -1.78 4.40 -20.27
C VAL A 92 -0.77 5.50 -20.56
N LEU A 93 0.19 5.26 -21.46
CA LEU A 93 1.18 6.26 -21.86
C LEU A 93 0.53 7.54 -22.42
N ASP A 94 -0.49 7.40 -23.28
CA ASP A 94 -1.23 8.54 -23.84
C ASP A 94 -2.05 9.31 -22.78
N ILE A 95 -2.55 8.63 -21.74
CA ILE A 95 -3.24 9.28 -20.62
C ILE A 95 -2.24 10.08 -19.78
N LEU A 96 -1.10 9.49 -19.44
CA LEU A 96 -0.04 10.17 -18.68
C LEU A 96 0.53 11.37 -19.43
N ALA A 97 0.69 11.26 -20.76
CA ALA A 97 1.16 12.34 -21.62
C ALA A 97 0.18 13.53 -21.64
N ARG A 98 -1.13 13.28 -21.73
CA ARG A 98 -2.16 14.34 -21.68
C ARG A 98 -2.17 15.13 -20.38
N GLU A 99 -1.76 14.48 -19.29
CA GLU A 99 -1.64 15.09 -17.97
C GLU A 99 -0.22 15.56 -17.66
N CYS A 100 0.75 15.40 -18.57
CA CYS A 100 2.18 15.67 -18.35
C CYS A 100 2.74 15.04 -17.05
N VAL A 101 2.24 13.86 -16.72
CA VAL A 101 2.62 13.10 -15.53
C VAL A 101 3.69 12.07 -15.91
N LYS A 102 4.75 11.97 -15.10
CA LYS A 102 5.74 10.89 -15.16
C LYS A 102 5.45 9.85 -14.07
N ALA A 103 5.92 8.63 -14.32
CA ALA A 103 5.62 7.44 -13.53
C ALA A 103 6.81 6.48 -13.60
N THR A 104 6.77 5.42 -12.79
CA THR A 104 7.75 4.34 -12.83
C THR A 104 7.10 3.06 -13.35
N PHE A 105 7.68 2.43 -14.36
CA PHE A 105 7.21 1.17 -14.94
C PHE A 105 8.14 0.04 -14.52
N PHE A 106 7.59 -1.04 -13.96
CA PHE A 106 8.30 -2.27 -13.64
C PHE A 106 7.99 -3.30 -14.73
N THR A 107 8.92 -3.40 -15.68
CA THR A 107 8.71 -4.18 -16.89
C THR A 107 9.16 -5.63 -16.72
N ILE A 108 8.35 -6.57 -17.20
CA ILE A 108 8.74 -7.97 -17.34
C ILE A 108 9.73 -8.09 -18.50
N GLY A 109 10.84 -8.78 -18.31
CA GLY A 109 11.89 -8.90 -19.34
C GLY A 109 11.41 -9.52 -20.64
N ARG A 110 10.52 -10.54 -20.59
CA ARG A 110 9.87 -11.09 -21.79
C ARG A 110 9.06 -10.03 -22.54
N MET A 111 8.32 -9.17 -21.84
CA MET A 111 7.55 -8.08 -22.48
C MET A 111 8.49 -7.04 -23.11
N ALA A 112 9.61 -6.71 -22.45
CA ALA A 112 10.63 -5.85 -23.04
C ALA A 112 11.19 -6.42 -24.35
N HIS A 113 11.48 -7.73 -24.37
CA HIS A 113 11.99 -8.44 -25.53
C HIS A 113 10.96 -8.46 -26.68
N ASP A 114 9.69 -8.74 -26.37
CA ASP A 114 8.64 -8.90 -27.38
C ASP A 114 8.12 -7.54 -27.90
N TYR A 115 8.17 -6.48 -27.08
CA TYR A 115 7.69 -5.13 -27.41
C TYR A 115 8.76 -4.03 -27.19
N PRO A 116 9.95 -4.13 -27.81
CA PRO A 116 11.07 -3.24 -27.52
C PRO A 116 10.82 -1.80 -28.01
N GLN A 117 10.03 -1.63 -29.07
CA GLN A 117 9.65 -0.30 -29.56
C GLN A 117 8.76 0.43 -28.55
N ASP A 118 7.83 -0.27 -27.91
CA ASP A 118 6.92 0.33 -26.93
C ASP A 118 7.64 0.66 -25.63
N LEU A 119 8.58 -0.18 -25.18
CA LEU A 119 9.42 0.15 -24.03
C LEU A 119 10.28 1.40 -24.29
N ARG A 120 10.85 1.53 -25.50
CA ARG A 120 11.57 2.75 -25.90
C ARG A 120 10.68 3.98 -25.93
N ARG A 121 9.38 3.85 -26.26
CA ARG A 121 8.42 4.96 -26.16
C ARG A 121 8.17 5.38 -24.71
N VAL A 122 8.09 4.43 -23.78
CA VAL A 122 8.02 4.73 -22.34
C VAL A 122 9.25 5.52 -21.89
N LEU A 123 10.46 5.10 -22.28
CA LEU A 123 11.70 5.82 -21.97
C LEU A 123 11.72 7.21 -22.60
N ALA A 124 11.40 7.32 -23.90
CA ALA A 124 11.39 8.58 -24.63
C ALA A 124 10.37 9.60 -24.08
N ALA A 125 9.29 9.11 -23.48
CA ALA A 125 8.33 9.92 -22.75
C ALA A 125 8.84 10.34 -21.34
N GLY A 126 10.05 9.97 -20.94
CA GLY A 126 10.70 10.43 -19.70
C GLY A 126 10.23 9.71 -18.43
N HIS A 127 9.64 8.53 -18.55
CA HIS A 127 9.30 7.69 -17.41
C HIS A 127 10.53 6.90 -16.91
N SER A 128 10.50 6.49 -15.65
CA SER A 128 11.53 5.59 -15.12
C SER A 128 11.16 4.15 -15.43
N ILE A 129 12.14 3.33 -15.82
CA ILE A 129 11.94 1.91 -16.12
C ILE A 129 12.76 1.08 -15.15
N GLY A 130 12.10 0.38 -14.25
CA GLY A 130 12.67 -0.70 -13.46
C GLY A 130 12.25 -2.07 -14.01
N THR A 131 12.64 -3.14 -13.32
CA THR A 131 12.39 -4.51 -13.78
C THR A 131 11.41 -5.28 -12.88
N HIS A 132 10.73 -6.26 -13.46
CA HIS A 132 9.76 -7.12 -12.78
C HIS A 132 10.01 -8.63 -13.01
N SER A 133 11.30 -9.01 -12.99
CA SER A 133 11.81 -10.34 -13.40
C SER A 133 11.64 -10.64 -14.90
N GLN A 134 12.20 -11.76 -15.37
CA GLN A 134 12.13 -12.18 -16.76
C GLN A 134 10.75 -12.70 -17.16
N ASN A 135 10.15 -13.58 -16.33
CA ASN A 135 8.92 -14.30 -16.67
C ASN A 135 7.81 -14.18 -15.62
N HIS A 136 7.96 -13.32 -14.61
CA HIS A 136 6.98 -13.08 -13.56
C HIS A 136 6.54 -14.37 -12.80
N PRO A 137 7.46 -15.13 -12.18
CA PRO A 137 7.08 -16.33 -11.44
C PRO A 137 6.40 -15.99 -10.11
N LEU A 138 5.15 -16.43 -9.93
CA LEU A 138 4.41 -16.33 -8.66
C LEU A 138 4.88 -17.35 -7.58
N SER A 139 6.14 -17.76 -7.67
CA SER A 139 6.80 -18.69 -6.75
C SER A 139 8.20 -18.21 -6.36
N MET A 140 8.57 -16.96 -6.71
CA MET A 140 9.92 -16.43 -6.56
C MET A 140 10.47 -16.54 -5.12
N ASN A 141 9.61 -16.46 -4.10
CA ASN A 141 9.97 -16.67 -2.69
C ASN A 141 10.33 -18.11 -2.30
N ARG A 142 10.00 -19.09 -3.14
CA ARG A 142 10.18 -20.53 -2.89
C ARG A 142 11.09 -21.19 -3.91
N MET A 143 11.50 -20.47 -4.94
CA MET A 143 12.41 -20.98 -5.98
C MET A 143 13.83 -21.14 -5.44
N PRO A 144 14.61 -22.09 -5.99
CA PRO A 144 16.05 -22.14 -5.74
C PRO A 144 16.71 -20.80 -6.09
N ILE A 145 17.66 -20.34 -5.26
CA ILE A 145 18.28 -19.02 -5.43
C ILE A 145 18.91 -18.82 -6.80
N GLU A 146 19.50 -19.85 -7.42
CA GLU A 146 20.07 -19.73 -8.76
C GLU A 146 19.01 -19.45 -9.84
N ARG A 147 17.79 -19.98 -9.69
CA ARG A 147 16.67 -19.66 -10.59
C ARG A 147 16.16 -18.24 -10.38
N VAL A 148 16.17 -17.77 -9.13
CA VAL A 148 15.86 -16.38 -8.80
C VAL A 148 16.87 -15.43 -9.45
N ARG A 149 18.16 -15.75 -9.37
CA ARG A 149 19.22 -14.94 -10.01
C ARG A 149 19.02 -14.85 -11.51
N GLN A 150 18.77 -16.00 -12.17
CA GLN A 150 18.43 -16.04 -13.60
C GLN A 150 17.24 -15.14 -13.94
N GLU A 151 16.13 -15.26 -13.21
CA GLU A 151 14.94 -14.42 -13.42
C GLU A 151 15.22 -12.92 -13.27
N ILE A 152 16.13 -12.53 -12.37
CA ILE A 152 16.50 -11.12 -12.17
C ILE A 152 17.45 -10.66 -13.28
N ASP A 153 18.55 -11.39 -13.50
CA ASP A 153 19.60 -10.99 -14.43
C ASP A 153 19.09 -11.01 -15.89
N ASP A 154 18.32 -12.02 -16.28
CA ASP A 154 17.74 -12.11 -17.63
C ASP A 154 16.70 -11.00 -17.85
N GLY A 155 15.93 -10.66 -16.81
CA GLY A 155 14.96 -9.56 -16.83
C GLY A 155 15.62 -8.21 -17.10
N ILE A 156 16.70 -7.94 -16.37
CA ILE A 156 17.53 -6.73 -16.55
C ILE A 156 18.17 -6.74 -17.95
N ALA A 157 18.74 -7.87 -18.37
CA ALA A 157 19.37 -7.99 -19.67
C ALA A 157 18.39 -7.76 -20.83
N SER A 158 17.18 -8.32 -20.75
CA SER A 158 16.14 -8.12 -21.77
C SER A 158 15.67 -6.67 -21.85
N ALA A 159 15.45 -6.02 -20.70
CA ALA A 159 15.10 -4.60 -20.64
C ALA A 159 16.24 -3.71 -21.20
N ALA A 160 17.48 -3.96 -20.81
CA ALA A 160 18.65 -3.23 -21.30
C ALA A 160 18.83 -3.40 -22.82
N ALA A 161 18.67 -4.61 -23.34
CA ALA A 161 18.75 -4.90 -24.77
C ALA A 161 17.64 -4.18 -25.56
N ALA A 162 16.41 -4.16 -25.04
CA ALA A 162 15.29 -3.45 -25.66
C ALA A 162 15.52 -1.93 -25.71
N LEU A 163 16.10 -1.35 -24.65
CA LEU A 163 16.40 0.08 -24.58
C LEU A 163 17.66 0.47 -25.38
N GLY A 164 18.59 -0.46 -25.60
CA GLY A 164 19.86 -0.20 -26.27
C GLY A 164 20.91 0.48 -25.39
N ASP A 165 20.59 0.72 -24.12
CA ASP A 165 21.48 1.29 -23.11
C ASP A 165 21.18 0.69 -21.74
N PRO A 166 22.10 -0.10 -21.14
CA PRO A 166 21.94 -0.62 -19.80
C PRO A 166 21.74 0.46 -18.72
N ALA A 167 22.30 1.66 -18.90
CA ALA A 167 22.14 2.77 -17.94
C ALA A 167 20.73 3.36 -17.94
N ALA A 168 19.93 3.08 -18.97
CA ALA A 168 18.52 3.49 -19.04
C ALA A 168 17.59 2.62 -18.19
N VAL A 169 18.03 1.44 -17.76
CA VAL A 169 17.30 0.63 -16.78
C VAL A 169 17.63 1.15 -15.39
N ALA A 170 16.64 1.74 -14.74
CA ALA A 170 16.79 2.18 -13.37
C ALA A 170 17.07 0.96 -12.47
N PRO A 171 17.99 1.06 -11.48
CA PRO A 171 18.29 0.01 -10.49
C PRO A 171 17.15 -0.14 -9.47
N PHE A 172 15.93 -0.30 -9.97
CA PHE A 172 14.70 -0.51 -9.23
C PHE A 172 14.11 -1.84 -9.68
N MET A 173 13.68 -2.65 -8.72
CA MET A 173 12.97 -3.88 -9.00
C MET A 173 11.79 -4.05 -8.07
N ARG A 174 10.64 -4.43 -8.63
CA ARG A 174 9.52 -4.96 -7.85
C ARG A 174 9.51 -6.48 -7.99
N ILE A 175 9.28 -7.20 -6.90
CA ILE A 175 9.24 -8.66 -6.93
C ILE A 175 7.83 -9.10 -7.34
N PRO A 176 7.67 -9.98 -8.35
CA PRO A 176 6.38 -10.54 -8.79
C PRO A 176 5.44 -10.94 -7.65
N GLY A 177 4.21 -10.45 -7.72
CA GLY A 177 3.18 -10.67 -6.69
C GLY A 177 3.55 -10.21 -5.28
N LEU A 178 4.59 -9.38 -5.14
CA LEU A 178 5.22 -9.02 -3.87
C LEU A 178 5.68 -10.27 -3.07
N LEU A 179 5.94 -11.40 -3.75
CA LEU A 179 6.33 -12.66 -3.11
C LEU A 179 7.84 -12.66 -2.81
N ARG A 180 8.18 -11.98 -1.73
CA ARG A 180 9.54 -11.77 -1.25
C ARG A 180 10.13 -12.96 -0.48
N ALA A 181 11.45 -13.05 -0.50
CA ALA A 181 12.24 -13.88 0.40
C ALA A 181 13.60 -13.23 0.67
N LYS A 182 14.19 -13.49 1.84
CA LYS A 182 15.45 -12.86 2.27
C LYS A 182 16.56 -13.04 1.23
N GLY A 183 16.74 -14.24 0.68
CA GLY A 183 17.77 -14.50 -0.33
C GLY A 183 17.58 -13.70 -1.63
N VAL A 184 16.33 -13.41 -2.01
CA VAL A 184 16.01 -12.57 -3.18
C VAL A 184 16.43 -11.13 -2.91
N GLU A 185 16.07 -10.60 -1.75
CA GLU A 185 16.42 -9.23 -1.33
C GLU A 185 17.91 -9.04 -1.14
N ASP A 186 18.59 -10.00 -0.51
CA ASP A 186 20.04 -9.96 -0.32
C ASP A 186 20.76 -9.92 -1.68
N TYR A 187 20.27 -10.68 -2.67
CA TYR A 187 20.82 -10.65 -4.02
C TYR A 187 20.64 -9.28 -4.69
N LEU A 188 19.43 -8.72 -4.65
CA LEU A 188 19.14 -7.39 -5.20
C LEU A 188 20.00 -6.31 -4.52
N ALA A 189 20.12 -6.35 -3.19
CA ALA A 189 20.98 -5.45 -2.44
C ALA A 189 22.46 -5.59 -2.84
N SER A 190 22.95 -6.81 -3.09
CA SER A 190 24.34 -7.04 -3.55
C SER A 190 24.63 -6.42 -4.92
N LYS A 191 23.60 -6.24 -5.76
CA LYS A 191 23.67 -5.56 -7.07
C LYS A 191 23.43 -4.04 -6.96
N GLY A 192 23.12 -3.54 -5.77
CA GLY A 192 22.71 -2.14 -5.55
C GLY A 192 21.36 -1.81 -6.19
N ILE A 193 20.46 -2.80 -6.28
CA ILE A 193 19.10 -2.64 -6.82
C ILE A 193 18.14 -2.44 -5.64
N GLN A 194 17.38 -1.35 -5.67
CA GLN A 194 16.35 -1.07 -4.68
C GLN A 194 15.10 -1.91 -4.94
N VAL A 195 14.61 -2.57 -3.91
CA VAL A 195 13.39 -3.36 -3.93
C VAL A 195 12.19 -2.48 -3.63
N TRP A 196 11.27 -2.39 -4.57
CA TRP A 196 10.04 -1.62 -4.47
C TRP A 196 8.86 -2.54 -4.15
N SER A 197 8.26 -2.33 -2.99
CA SER A 197 6.86 -2.68 -2.74
C SER A 197 5.98 -1.51 -3.23
N ALA A 198 4.75 -1.43 -2.72
CA ALA A 198 3.89 -0.26 -2.78
C ALA A 198 3.43 0.13 -1.37
N ASP A 199 2.78 1.27 -1.26
CA ASP A 199 2.08 1.68 -0.03
C ASP A 199 0.62 1.24 -0.05
N PHE A 200 0.02 1.20 -1.24
CA PHE A 200 -1.33 0.69 -1.48
C PHE A 200 -1.53 0.27 -2.94
N PRO A 201 -2.26 -0.84 -3.19
CA PRO A 201 -2.66 -1.22 -4.54
C PRO A 201 -4.02 -0.61 -4.92
N ALA A 202 -4.31 -0.52 -6.22
CA ALA A 202 -5.68 -0.28 -6.70
C ALA A 202 -6.49 -1.58 -6.92
N ASP A 203 -5.84 -2.75 -6.73
CA ASP A 203 -6.37 -4.10 -6.97
C ASP A 203 -6.90 -4.33 -8.40
N ASP A 204 -6.35 -3.61 -9.38
CA ASP A 204 -6.70 -3.68 -10.80
C ASP A 204 -6.37 -5.02 -11.50
N TRP A 205 -5.52 -5.84 -10.89
CA TRP A 205 -5.30 -7.23 -11.31
C TRP A 205 -6.50 -8.15 -11.00
N ARG A 206 -7.41 -7.74 -10.10
CA ARG A 206 -8.61 -8.53 -9.76
C ARG A 206 -9.70 -8.33 -10.81
N HIS A 207 -10.66 -9.25 -10.83
CA HIS A 207 -11.88 -9.13 -11.63
C HIS A 207 -12.87 -8.14 -10.99
N ILE A 208 -12.53 -6.85 -11.01
CA ILE A 208 -13.33 -5.74 -10.44
C ILE A 208 -13.58 -4.65 -11.49
N SER A 209 -14.64 -3.86 -11.36
CA SER A 209 -14.92 -2.78 -12.33
C SER A 209 -13.86 -1.66 -12.27
N ALA A 210 -13.74 -0.88 -13.35
CA ALA A 210 -12.88 0.31 -13.37
C ALA A 210 -13.32 1.35 -12.30
N ASP A 211 -14.61 1.47 -12.02
CA ASP A 211 -15.10 2.30 -10.92
C ASP A 211 -14.57 1.78 -9.57
N ARG A 212 -14.58 0.45 -9.34
CA ARG A 212 -14.03 -0.11 -8.11
C ARG A 212 -12.53 0.12 -7.98
N VAL A 213 -11.77 0.02 -9.06
CA VAL A 213 -10.33 0.37 -9.09
C VAL A 213 -10.13 1.83 -8.67
N TYR A 214 -10.90 2.75 -9.27
CA TYR A 214 -10.88 4.17 -8.91
C TYR A 214 -11.20 4.38 -7.42
N GLN A 215 -12.26 3.78 -6.89
CA GLN A 215 -12.65 3.93 -5.48
C GLN A 215 -11.56 3.41 -4.54
N LEU A 216 -10.96 2.26 -4.85
CA LEU A 216 -9.88 1.68 -4.05
C LEU A 216 -8.62 2.54 -4.08
N ALA A 217 -8.22 3.03 -5.26
CA ALA A 217 -7.07 3.92 -5.39
C ALA A 217 -7.26 5.20 -4.55
N ILE A 218 -8.37 5.91 -4.74
CA ILE A 218 -8.61 7.18 -4.05
C ILE A 218 -8.76 6.98 -2.53
N SER A 219 -9.60 6.03 -2.09
CA SER A 219 -9.80 5.82 -0.64
C SER A 219 -8.53 5.41 0.10
N ARG A 220 -7.66 4.61 -0.53
CA ARG A 220 -6.38 4.19 0.07
C ARG A 220 -5.34 5.32 0.06
N ILE A 221 -5.32 6.14 -0.99
CA ILE A 221 -4.48 7.35 -1.02
C ILE A 221 -4.88 8.28 0.13
N GLU A 222 -6.18 8.55 0.29
CA GLU A 222 -6.67 9.42 1.36
C GLU A 222 -6.41 8.88 2.75
N ALA A 223 -6.60 7.57 2.96
CA ALA A 223 -6.31 6.94 4.23
C ALA A 223 -4.84 7.07 4.64
N LYS A 224 -3.93 7.17 3.67
CA LYS A 224 -2.48 7.29 3.91
C LYS A 224 -1.93 8.72 3.81
N GLY A 225 -2.64 9.62 3.12
CA GLY A 225 -2.22 10.99 2.81
C GLY A 225 -1.11 11.12 1.76
N LYS A 226 -0.30 10.09 1.55
CA LYS A 226 0.81 10.04 0.58
C LYS A 226 1.22 8.59 0.30
N GLY A 227 1.97 8.36 -0.77
CA GLY A 227 2.61 7.05 -0.99
C GLY A 227 2.75 6.60 -2.44
N ILE A 228 3.17 5.35 -2.59
CA ILE A 228 3.35 4.64 -3.87
C ILE A 228 2.07 3.88 -4.22
N LEU A 229 1.40 4.29 -5.31
CA LEU A 229 0.25 3.60 -5.88
C LEU A 229 0.71 2.50 -6.84
N LEU A 230 0.27 1.26 -6.58
CA LEU A 230 0.47 0.11 -7.48
C LEU A 230 -0.73 -0.07 -8.42
N LEU A 231 -0.42 -0.06 -9.72
CA LEU A 231 -1.28 -0.34 -10.86
C LEU A 231 -0.56 -1.30 -11.82
N HIS A 232 -1.28 -1.80 -12.82
CA HIS A 232 -0.77 -2.62 -13.92
C HIS A 232 -1.21 -1.97 -15.23
N ASP A 233 -0.27 -1.62 -16.10
CA ASP A 233 -0.55 -0.91 -17.37
C ASP A 233 -1.15 -1.83 -18.45
N ILE A 234 -1.06 -3.14 -18.24
CA ILE A 234 -1.65 -4.17 -19.11
C ILE A 234 -3.16 -4.32 -18.93
N GLN A 235 -3.78 -3.64 -17.96
CA GLN A 235 -5.18 -3.84 -17.59
C GLN A 235 -6.10 -2.81 -18.23
N ALA A 236 -7.11 -3.28 -18.99
CA ALA A 236 -8.14 -2.41 -19.58
C ALA A 236 -8.89 -1.56 -18.53
N ARG A 237 -9.11 -2.11 -17.33
CA ARG A 237 -9.77 -1.39 -16.23
C ARG A 237 -8.92 -0.25 -15.68
N THR A 238 -7.59 -0.37 -15.75
CA THR A 238 -6.65 0.69 -15.37
C THR A 238 -6.69 1.82 -16.37
N VAL A 239 -6.71 1.50 -17.67
CA VAL A 239 -6.93 2.49 -18.74
C VAL A 239 -8.22 3.29 -18.50
N ALA A 240 -9.31 2.61 -18.15
CA ALA A 240 -10.60 3.26 -17.91
C ALA A 240 -10.66 4.07 -16.60
N ALA A 241 -9.95 3.64 -15.54
CA ALA A 241 -9.97 4.31 -14.23
C ALA A 241 -9.00 5.50 -14.15
N LEU A 242 -7.84 5.40 -14.80
CA LEU A 242 -6.71 6.31 -14.63
C LEU A 242 -7.05 7.79 -14.88
N PRO A 243 -7.80 8.19 -15.93
CA PRO A 243 -8.15 9.59 -16.15
C PRO A 243 -8.94 10.18 -14.97
N ARG A 244 -9.87 9.40 -14.40
CA ARG A 244 -10.65 9.83 -13.24
C ARG A 244 -9.79 9.89 -11.98
N ILE A 245 -8.87 8.94 -11.79
CA ILE A 245 -7.91 8.97 -10.68
C ILE A 245 -7.08 10.26 -10.74
N LEU A 246 -6.45 10.56 -11.88
CA LEU A 246 -5.60 11.74 -12.03
C LEU A 246 -6.36 13.05 -11.80
N ARG A 247 -7.57 13.17 -12.37
CA ARG A 247 -8.44 14.32 -12.14
C ARG A 247 -8.79 14.49 -10.66
N THR A 248 -9.19 13.42 -9.98
CA THR A 248 -9.54 13.49 -8.55
C THR A 248 -8.34 13.79 -7.67
N LEU A 249 -7.14 13.29 -8.01
CA LEU A 249 -5.91 13.68 -7.32
C LEU A 249 -5.67 15.19 -7.45
N LYS A 250 -5.82 15.74 -8.66
CA LYS A 250 -5.73 17.18 -8.89
C LYS A 250 -6.75 17.97 -8.07
N GLU A 251 -8.02 17.60 -8.14
CA GLU A 251 -9.13 18.26 -7.41
C GLU A 251 -8.92 18.24 -5.90
N ARG A 252 -8.29 17.19 -5.36
CA ARG A 252 -8.02 17.03 -3.93
C ARG A 252 -6.64 17.51 -3.50
N GLY A 253 -5.92 18.23 -4.37
CA GLY A 253 -4.63 18.86 -4.03
C GLY A 253 -3.44 17.91 -3.95
N TYR A 254 -3.59 16.68 -4.46
CA TYR A 254 -2.47 15.74 -4.57
C TYR A 254 -1.53 16.13 -5.71
N ARG A 255 -0.26 15.78 -5.52
CA ARG A 255 0.84 16.07 -6.45
C ARG A 255 1.53 14.78 -6.86
N ILE A 256 1.81 14.64 -8.15
CA ILE A 256 2.58 13.50 -8.63
C ILE A 256 4.07 13.76 -8.49
N VAL A 257 4.79 12.81 -7.92
CA VAL A 257 6.25 12.81 -7.82
C VAL A 257 6.81 11.76 -8.77
N HIS A 258 7.79 12.14 -9.57
CA HIS A 258 8.56 11.22 -10.41
C HIS A 258 9.82 10.81 -9.69
N VAL A 259 10.20 9.54 -9.77
CA VAL A 259 11.35 9.01 -9.03
C VAL A 259 12.40 8.53 -10.01
N VAL A 260 13.63 9.01 -9.86
CA VAL A 260 14.78 8.61 -10.69
C VAL A 260 15.94 8.18 -9.79
N PRO A 261 16.81 7.27 -10.25
CA PRO A 261 18.00 6.90 -9.49
C PRO A 261 19.04 8.03 -9.50
N ALA A 262 19.82 8.13 -8.43
CA ALA A 262 21.00 8.97 -8.41
C ALA A 262 22.04 8.46 -9.42
N THR A 263 22.72 9.41 -10.07
CA THR A 263 23.85 9.13 -10.98
C THR A 263 25.01 10.07 -10.63
N PRO A 264 26.23 9.84 -11.14
CA PRO A 264 27.35 10.75 -10.90
C PRO A 264 27.06 12.22 -11.27
N ASN A 265 26.16 12.44 -12.24
CA ASN A 265 25.76 13.78 -12.71
C ASN A 265 24.41 14.25 -12.14
N LEU A 266 23.73 13.41 -11.36
CA LEU A 266 22.44 13.71 -10.74
C LEU A 266 22.45 13.23 -9.29
N PRO A 267 22.91 14.07 -8.34
CA PRO A 267 23.02 13.68 -6.94
C PRO A 267 21.64 13.44 -6.32
N LYS A 268 21.61 12.57 -5.30
CA LYS A 268 20.39 12.26 -4.55
C LYS A 268 19.76 13.53 -3.96
N THR A 269 18.44 13.53 -3.82
CA THR A 269 17.73 14.57 -3.08
C THR A 269 18.11 14.48 -1.59
N PRO A 270 18.51 15.60 -0.95
CA PRO A 270 18.78 15.61 0.49
C PRO A 270 17.53 15.19 1.26
N THR A 271 17.69 14.24 2.18
CA THR A 271 16.60 13.67 3.00
C THR A 271 17.13 13.35 4.39
N GLU A 272 16.24 13.31 5.36
CA GLU A 272 16.51 12.86 6.73
C GLU A 272 15.90 11.47 6.96
N PRO A 273 16.41 10.66 7.91
CA PRO A 273 15.88 9.31 8.17
C PRO A 273 14.38 9.26 8.47
N GLN A 274 13.82 10.33 9.03
CA GLN A 274 12.39 10.46 9.32
C GLN A 274 11.52 10.67 8.08
N ASP A 275 12.06 11.23 7.00
CA ASP A 275 11.33 11.45 5.76
C ASP A 275 10.92 10.13 5.11
N TRP A 276 11.73 9.08 5.28
CA TRP A 276 11.48 7.74 4.76
C TRP A 276 10.39 6.96 5.51
N ARG A 277 9.75 7.58 6.51
CA ARG A 277 8.61 7.00 7.21
C ARG A 277 7.31 7.57 6.66
N LEU A 278 6.32 6.71 6.49
CA LEU A 278 4.99 7.12 6.06
C LEU A 278 4.36 8.11 7.07
N HIS A 279 4.49 7.80 8.36
CA HIS A 279 4.11 8.69 9.45
C HIS A 279 5.32 8.89 10.38
N PRO A 280 6.08 9.98 10.23
CA PRO A 280 7.14 10.30 11.17
C PRO A 280 6.53 10.51 12.57
N THR A 281 7.21 10.02 13.60
CA THR A 281 6.83 10.28 14.98
C THR A 281 6.93 11.78 15.24
N PRO A 282 5.89 12.45 15.78
CA PRO A 282 5.99 13.86 16.12
C PRO A 282 7.16 14.09 17.07
N GLU A 283 7.99 15.11 16.82
CA GLU A 283 9.09 15.52 17.71
C GLU A 283 8.61 15.81 19.15
N THR A 284 7.31 16.06 19.33
CA THR A 284 6.67 16.32 20.62
C THR A 284 6.42 15.07 21.48
N VAL A 285 6.67 13.86 20.98
CA VAL A 285 6.73 12.69 21.86
C VAL A 285 8.09 12.73 22.54
N ALA A 286 8.15 13.32 23.73
CA ALA A 286 9.26 13.14 24.65
C ALA A 286 9.49 11.64 24.79
N ILE A 287 10.50 11.12 24.08
CA ILE A 287 10.95 9.76 24.26
C ILE A 287 11.49 9.76 25.69
N SER A 288 10.69 9.22 26.62
CA SER A 288 11.19 8.81 27.92
C SER A 288 12.22 7.73 27.63
N HIS A 289 13.46 8.16 27.45
CA HIS A 289 14.62 7.29 27.48
C HIS A 289 14.65 6.77 28.92
N TRP A 290 13.96 5.66 29.17
CA TRP A 290 14.20 4.88 30.37
C TRP A 290 15.70 4.61 30.37
N PRO A 291 16.46 5.13 31.35
CA PRO A 291 17.88 4.84 31.41
C PRO A 291 18.01 3.32 31.43
N LYS A 292 18.89 2.77 30.59
CA LYS A 292 19.18 1.32 30.57
C LYS A 292 19.32 0.88 32.02
N VAL A 293 18.50 -0.06 32.45
CA VAL A 293 18.64 -0.68 33.78
C VAL A 293 20.10 -1.13 33.85
N PRO A 294 20.92 -0.58 34.76
CA PRO A 294 22.30 -0.99 34.86
C PRO A 294 22.32 -2.50 35.09
N SER A 295 23.16 -3.21 34.33
CA SER A 295 23.38 -4.63 34.55
C SER A 295 23.96 -4.81 35.95
N PHE A 296 23.13 -5.21 36.91
CA PHE A 296 23.59 -5.55 38.25
C PHE A 296 24.42 -6.83 38.14
N SER A 297 25.74 -6.69 38.22
CA SER A 297 26.61 -7.81 38.53
C SER A 297 26.57 -7.98 40.05
N PHE A 298 25.92 -9.04 40.52
CA PHE A 298 25.98 -9.42 41.92
C PHE A 298 27.42 -9.87 42.24
N ALA A 299 28.25 -8.95 42.73
CA ALA A 299 29.49 -9.30 43.38
C ALA A 299 29.17 -9.70 44.83
N ASN A 300 29.65 -10.89 45.22
CA ASN A 300 29.50 -11.53 46.52
C ASN A 300 28.13 -12.13 46.85
N ILE A 301 28.05 -13.46 46.73
CA ILE A 301 27.14 -14.29 47.51
C ILE A 301 27.72 -14.37 48.93
N GLY A 302 27.58 -13.29 49.70
CA GLY A 302 27.66 -13.37 51.15
C GLY A 302 26.30 -13.83 51.67
N THR A 303 26.24 -15.01 52.28
CA THR A 303 25.02 -15.50 52.92
C THR A 303 24.61 -14.51 54.01
N LEU A 304 23.54 -13.75 53.80
CA LEU A 304 22.96 -12.94 54.87
C LEU A 304 22.40 -13.91 55.94
N PRO A 305 22.61 -13.64 57.25
CA PRO A 305 22.04 -14.46 58.30
C PRO A 305 20.51 -14.41 58.20
N ALA A 306 19.88 -15.58 58.34
CA ALA A 306 18.42 -15.67 58.37
C ALA A 306 17.87 -14.83 59.55
N PRO A 307 16.81 -14.05 59.34
CA PRO A 307 16.18 -13.32 60.43
C PRO A 307 15.67 -14.30 61.50
N ALA A 308 15.99 -14.02 62.76
CA ALA A 308 15.42 -14.74 63.88
C ALA A 308 13.92 -14.43 63.97
N ILE A 309 13.11 -15.47 64.11
CA ILE A 309 11.67 -15.37 64.30
C ILE A 309 11.43 -14.88 65.74
N SER A 310 11.49 -13.58 65.96
CA SER A 310 11.03 -12.95 67.22
C SER A 310 10.45 -11.55 67.08
N ASP A 311 10.32 -11.01 65.87
CA ASP A 311 9.59 -9.75 65.63
C ASP A 311 8.27 -9.99 64.87
N SER A 312 7.52 -10.98 65.32
CA SER A 312 6.12 -11.13 64.93
C SER A 312 5.28 -11.15 66.19
N ASP A 313 4.66 -10.02 66.51
CA ASP A 313 3.54 -9.86 67.44
C ASP A 313 2.31 -10.66 66.95
N LEU A 314 2.45 -11.98 66.86
CA LEU A 314 1.37 -12.93 66.66
C LEU A 314 1.12 -13.59 68.02
N HIS A 315 0.36 -12.88 68.85
CA HIS A 315 -0.43 -13.54 69.87
C HIS A 315 -1.52 -14.40 69.20
N ASP A 316 -1.82 -15.50 69.89
CA ASP A 316 -2.81 -16.53 69.57
C ASP A 316 -2.40 -17.51 68.46
N GLY A 317 -1.77 -18.59 68.94
CA GLY A 317 -1.16 -19.63 68.13
C GLY A 317 -2.16 -20.58 67.47
N GLN A 318 -1.73 -21.14 66.34
CA GLN A 318 -1.63 -22.59 66.13
C GLN A 318 -0.89 -22.84 64.80
N LEU A 319 0.40 -23.21 64.87
CA LEU A 319 1.16 -23.70 63.71
C LEU A 319 0.92 -25.21 63.57
N VAL A 320 0.27 -25.63 62.49
CA VAL A 320 0.23 -27.03 62.05
C VAL A 320 1.52 -27.30 61.27
N LEU A 321 2.45 -27.99 61.92
CA LEU A 321 3.64 -28.58 61.29
C LEU A 321 3.23 -29.74 60.37
N LEU A 322 3.79 -29.77 59.15
CA LEU A 322 4.00 -31.04 58.45
C LEU A 322 5.51 -31.30 58.39
N PRO A 323 5.98 -32.48 58.86
CA PRO A 323 7.38 -32.87 58.76
C PRO A 323 7.59 -33.62 57.44
N GLU A 324 8.74 -33.42 56.80
CA GLU A 324 9.71 -34.48 56.46
C GLU A 324 10.66 -34.10 55.33
N ALA A 325 11.87 -34.64 55.45
CA ALA A 325 13.09 -34.26 54.77
C ALA A 325 13.17 -34.77 53.32
N PHE A 326 13.89 -34.01 52.49
CA PHE A 326 14.13 -34.26 51.08
C PHE A 326 15.19 -35.36 50.88
N ASP A 327 14.80 -36.53 50.37
CA ASP A 327 15.72 -37.60 49.94
C ASP A 327 16.04 -37.49 48.43
N ARG A 328 17.30 -37.73 48.06
CA ARG A 328 17.95 -37.35 46.78
C ARG A 328 17.91 -38.43 45.69
N SER A 329 17.04 -39.43 45.78
CA SER A 329 16.98 -40.53 44.81
C SER A 329 15.59 -40.74 44.21
N ARG A 330 15.14 -39.84 43.32
CA ARG A 330 14.10 -40.16 42.33
C ARG A 330 14.39 -39.54 40.96
N ARG A 331 14.39 -40.40 39.94
CA ARG A 331 14.50 -40.07 38.52
C ARG A 331 13.29 -39.22 38.10
N PHE A 332 13.53 -38.14 37.36
CA PHE A 332 12.47 -37.34 36.74
C PHE A 332 11.76 -38.13 35.65
N VAL A 333 10.46 -38.40 35.85
CA VAL A 333 9.52 -38.73 34.77
C VAL A 333 8.91 -37.40 34.28
N ARG A 334 8.82 -37.25 32.96
CA ARG A 334 8.18 -36.10 32.29
C ARG A 334 6.70 -35.96 32.70
N GLY A 335 6.29 -34.74 33.01
CA GLY A 335 4.91 -34.27 32.93
C GLY A 335 4.06 -34.41 34.20
N ALA A 336 4.22 -33.47 35.14
CA ALA A 336 3.17 -33.00 36.06
C ALA A 336 3.78 -31.95 37.01
N VAL A 337 3.58 -30.67 36.72
CA VAL A 337 3.66 -29.62 37.75
C VAL A 337 2.21 -29.27 38.07
N PRO A 338 1.72 -29.48 39.31
CA PRO A 338 0.36 -29.08 39.64
C PRO A 338 0.29 -27.55 39.72
N LEU A 339 -0.66 -26.96 39.01
CA LEU A 339 -1.02 -25.55 39.17
C LEU A 339 -1.84 -25.37 40.46
N PRO A 340 -1.70 -24.25 41.19
CA PRO A 340 -2.54 -23.96 42.34
C PRO A 340 -4.00 -23.71 41.91
N GLU A 341 -4.95 -24.11 42.77
CA GLU A 341 -6.39 -24.06 42.45
C GLU A 341 -7.02 -22.66 42.43
N GLU A 342 -6.31 -21.59 42.84
CA GLU A 342 -6.79 -20.21 42.68
C GLU A 342 -5.71 -19.21 42.22
N PRO A 343 -6.04 -18.26 41.32
CA PRO A 343 -5.09 -17.23 40.84
C PRO A 343 -4.96 -16.04 41.81
N LEU A 344 -3.72 -15.55 41.97
CA LEU A 344 -3.30 -14.48 42.90
C LEU A 344 -3.53 -13.02 42.43
N TRP A 345 -4.47 -12.75 41.50
CA TRP A 345 -4.79 -11.37 41.05
C TRP A 345 -6.24 -10.98 41.40
N PRO A 346 -6.50 -9.69 41.71
CA PRO A 346 -7.81 -9.26 42.21
C PRO A 346 -8.90 -9.34 41.12
N ARG A 347 -10.09 -9.80 41.51
CA ARG A 347 -11.28 -9.83 40.64
C ARG A 347 -11.77 -8.42 40.31
N GLN A 348 -12.28 -8.26 39.09
CA GLN A 348 -13.14 -7.14 38.71
C GLN A 348 -14.35 -7.08 39.67
N SER A 349 -14.62 -5.89 40.21
CA SER A 349 -15.78 -5.64 41.07
C SER A 349 -17.08 -5.92 40.30
N ALA A 350 -18.02 -6.61 40.96
CA ALA A 350 -19.36 -6.79 40.44
C ALA A 350 -20.04 -5.41 40.29
N VAL A 351 -20.43 -5.06 39.07
CA VAL A 351 -21.35 -3.94 38.83
C VAL A 351 -22.71 -4.33 39.40
N VAL A 352 -23.20 -3.52 40.33
CA VAL A 352 -24.55 -3.61 40.89
C VAL A 352 -25.56 -3.45 39.75
N ALA A 353 -26.41 -4.45 39.57
CA ALA A 353 -27.56 -4.40 38.67
C ALA A 353 -28.59 -3.40 39.21
N GLY A 354 -28.50 -2.15 38.74
CA GLY A 354 -29.59 -1.19 38.85
C GLY A 354 -30.67 -1.54 37.83
N ALA A 355 -31.91 -1.66 38.30
CA ALA A 355 -33.08 -1.87 37.46
C ALA A 355 -33.25 -0.70 36.49
N ALA A 356 -33.01 -0.94 35.20
CA ALA A 356 -33.51 -0.13 34.10
C ALA A 356 -33.71 -1.06 32.89
N THR A 357 -34.97 -1.17 32.48
CA THR A 357 -35.40 -1.79 31.23
C THR A 357 -34.82 -1.00 30.05
N ASP A 358 -33.78 -1.53 29.41
CA ASP A 358 -33.41 -1.18 28.03
C ASP A 358 -32.87 -2.43 27.34
N THR A 359 -33.81 -3.20 26.79
CA THR A 359 -33.56 -4.28 25.83
C THR A 359 -32.91 -3.69 24.57
N PHE A 360 -31.60 -3.89 24.41
CA PHE A 360 -30.96 -3.70 23.11
C PHE A 360 -31.41 -4.83 22.16
N PRO A 361 -31.93 -4.52 20.96
CA PRO A 361 -32.42 -5.55 20.05
C PRO A 361 -31.25 -6.34 19.44
N VAL A 362 -31.31 -7.66 19.63
CA VAL A 362 -30.56 -8.63 18.82
C VAL A 362 -31.10 -8.56 17.38
N PRO A 363 -30.27 -8.42 16.33
CA PRO A 363 -30.78 -8.48 14.98
C PRO A 363 -31.28 -9.90 14.69
N ALA A 364 -32.51 -10.01 14.19
CA ALA A 364 -33.07 -11.27 13.71
C ALA A 364 -32.18 -11.87 12.60
N GLN A 365 -32.19 -13.20 12.44
CA GLN A 365 -31.44 -13.96 11.41
C GLN A 365 -31.87 -13.65 9.95
N ASN A 366 -32.61 -12.57 9.74
CA ASN A 366 -33.26 -12.18 8.50
C ASN A 366 -32.51 -11.01 7.84
N VAL A 367 -31.48 -10.45 8.48
CA VAL A 367 -30.72 -9.27 8.00
C VAL A 367 -29.81 -9.60 6.80
N PHE A 368 -29.60 -10.88 6.48
CA PHE A 368 -28.86 -11.33 5.28
C PHE A 368 -29.75 -12.01 4.22
N ALA A 369 -31.07 -11.92 4.32
CA ALA A 369 -31.96 -12.42 3.27
C ALA A 369 -32.00 -11.42 2.09
N ILE A 370 -31.23 -11.72 1.04
CA ILE A 370 -31.45 -11.09 -0.27
C ILE A 370 -32.79 -11.61 -0.79
N GLN A 371 -33.77 -10.71 -0.90
CA GLN A 371 -35.02 -10.99 -1.60
C GLN A 371 -34.68 -11.09 -3.09
N GLU A 372 -34.60 -12.31 -3.64
CA GLU A 372 -34.59 -12.51 -5.09
C GLU A 372 -35.87 -11.90 -5.65
N LYS A 373 -35.75 -10.74 -6.30
CA LYS A 373 -36.83 -10.22 -7.13
C LYS A 373 -37.05 -11.20 -8.26
N SER A 374 -38.24 -11.78 -8.26
CA SER A 374 -38.84 -12.54 -9.35
C SER A 374 -38.44 -11.98 -10.71
N ALA A 375 -37.94 -12.86 -11.57
CA ALA A 375 -37.76 -12.60 -12.98
C ALA A 375 -39.12 -12.23 -13.59
N VAL A 376 -39.29 -10.95 -13.92
CA VAL A 376 -40.32 -10.51 -14.87
C VAL A 376 -39.69 -10.61 -16.25
N PRO A 377 -40.27 -11.34 -17.21
CA PRO A 377 -39.76 -11.35 -18.58
C PRO A 377 -39.92 -9.94 -19.18
N LEU A 378 -38.78 -9.32 -19.51
CA LEU A 378 -38.74 -8.11 -20.33
C LEU A 378 -38.97 -8.51 -21.80
N ASN A 379 -40.16 -8.25 -22.32
CA ASN A 379 -40.40 -8.22 -23.77
C ASN A 379 -39.76 -6.94 -24.32
N ALA A 380 -38.55 -7.05 -24.85
CA ALA A 380 -37.92 -6.00 -25.64
C ALA A 380 -38.29 -6.20 -27.12
N VAL A 381 -39.11 -5.30 -27.66
CA VAL A 381 -39.31 -5.15 -29.10
C VAL A 381 -38.11 -4.38 -29.64
N VAL A 382 -37.24 -5.05 -30.40
CA VAL A 382 -36.12 -4.43 -31.12
C VAL A 382 -36.63 -3.96 -32.49
N PRO A 383 -36.65 -2.65 -32.79
CA PRO A 383 -36.86 -2.17 -34.15
C PRO A 383 -35.57 -2.39 -34.95
N LEU A 384 -35.62 -3.30 -35.92
CA LEU A 384 -34.57 -3.41 -36.95
C LEU A 384 -34.56 -2.14 -37.80
N PRO A 385 -33.38 -1.57 -38.13
CA PRO A 385 -33.31 -0.48 -39.10
C PRO A 385 -33.75 -0.99 -40.48
N ARG A 386 -34.77 -0.33 -41.04
CA ARG A 386 -35.15 -0.48 -42.45
C ARG A 386 -34.01 0.03 -43.33
N HIS A 387 -33.32 -0.88 -44.00
CA HIS A 387 -32.61 -0.55 -45.23
C HIS A 387 -33.63 -0.43 -46.39
N VAL A 388 -33.61 0.73 -47.06
CA VAL A 388 -34.32 0.96 -48.31
C VAL A 388 -33.51 0.34 -49.46
N THR A 389 -34.24 -0.37 -50.31
CA THR A 389 -33.82 -1.14 -51.48
C THR A 389 -33.45 -0.27 -52.69
N GLN A 390 -32.44 -0.68 -53.47
CA GLN A 390 -32.42 -0.61 -54.95
C GLN A 390 -31.24 -1.48 -55.46
N THR A 391 -31.50 -2.70 -55.95
CA THR A 391 -31.73 -3.14 -57.36
C THR A 391 -30.50 -3.79 -58.00
N ALA A 392 -30.56 -5.11 -58.24
CA ALA A 392 -30.32 -5.82 -59.51
C ALA A 392 -29.69 -7.23 -59.32
N GLU A 393 -30.41 -8.23 -59.84
CA GLU A 393 -30.28 -9.70 -59.92
C GLU A 393 -29.18 -10.23 -60.91
N PRO A 394 -29.05 -11.55 -61.23
CA PRO A 394 -28.88 -12.76 -60.40
C PRO A 394 -27.88 -13.83 -60.99
N SER A 395 -27.57 -14.90 -60.22
CA SER A 395 -27.24 -16.30 -60.64
C SER A 395 -26.54 -17.01 -59.47
N ASP A 396 -26.77 -18.25 -59.03
CA ASP A 396 -27.56 -19.42 -59.43
C ASP A 396 -27.79 -20.30 -58.15
N GLY A 397 -28.82 -21.16 -58.18
CA GLY A 397 -29.30 -22.03 -57.07
C GLY A 397 -28.29 -23.05 -56.52
N VAL A 398 -28.57 -23.93 -55.56
CA VAL A 398 -29.74 -24.73 -55.10
C VAL A 398 -29.26 -25.30 -53.71
N ASP A 399 -29.98 -25.44 -52.58
CA ASP A 399 -31.11 -26.33 -52.24
C ASP A 399 -31.52 -26.12 -50.75
N GLU A 400 -32.75 -26.52 -50.39
CA GLU A 400 -33.39 -26.44 -49.06
C GLU A 400 -32.73 -27.29 -47.94
N ILE A 401 -32.93 -26.89 -46.67
CA ILE A 401 -33.66 -27.64 -45.61
C ILE A 401 -33.51 -26.90 -44.26
N ALA A 402 -34.64 -26.48 -43.70
CA ALA A 402 -34.74 -25.93 -42.36
C ALA A 402 -34.75 -27.05 -41.30
N HIS A 403 -33.88 -26.94 -40.28
CA HIS A 403 -34.02 -27.68 -39.03
C HIS A 403 -33.92 -26.73 -37.83
N LEU A 404 -35.03 -26.61 -37.10
CA LEU A 404 -35.08 -26.08 -35.75
C LEU A 404 -34.23 -26.97 -34.82
N ILE A 405 -33.29 -26.36 -34.09
CA ILE A 405 -32.66 -26.97 -32.92
C ILE A 405 -33.07 -26.16 -31.70
N SER A 406 -33.96 -26.75 -30.90
CA SER A 406 -34.29 -26.32 -29.55
C SER A 406 -33.28 -26.95 -28.60
N ILE A 407 -32.58 -26.15 -27.79
CA ILE A 407 -31.67 -26.66 -26.75
C ILE A 407 -32.32 -26.35 -25.40
N ASP A 408 -32.86 -27.41 -24.81
CA ASP A 408 -33.47 -27.46 -23.49
C ASP A 408 -32.37 -27.63 -22.44
N ALA A 409 -32.29 -26.72 -21.47
CA ALA A 409 -31.29 -26.71 -20.42
C ALA A 409 -31.95 -27.04 -19.08
N SER A 410 -32.21 -28.33 -18.84
CA SER A 410 -32.47 -28.82 -17.49
C SER A 410 -31.86 -30.21 -17.23
N ALA A 411 -31.16 -30.30 -16.09
CA ALA A 411 -30.68 -31.49 -15.39
C ALA A 411 -29.54 -32.35 -15.99
N ALA A 412 -28.34 -32.24 -15.40
CA ALA A 412 -27.56 -33.41 -14.98
C ALA A 412 -26.50 -33.06 -13.91
N LYS A 413 -26.80 -33.44 -12.66
CA LYS A 413 -25.83 -33.70 -11.60
C LYS A 413 -24.83 -34.76 -12.06
N ARG A 414 -23.53 -34.52 -11.87
CA ARG A 414 -22.54 -35.60 -11.68
C ARG A 414 -21.54 -35.25 -10.58
N THR A 415 -21.25 -36.28 -9.81
CA THR A 415 -20.80 -36.31 -8.44
C THR A 415 -19.27 -36.36 -8.33
N ILE A 416 -18.74 -35.80 -7.25
CA ILE A 416 -17.34 -35.90 -6.82
C ILE A 416 -17.06 -37.34 -6.35
N PRO A 417 -15.94 -37.99 -6.73
CA PRO A 417 -15.54 -39.26 -6.14
C PRO A 417 -14.96 -39.04 -4.74
N GLY A 418 -15.50 -39.72 -3.72
CA GLY A 418 -14.83 -39.86 -2.42
C GLY A 418 -15.67 -39.69 -1.16
N SER A 419 -16.88 -40.25 -1.07
CA SER A 419 -17.59 -40.41 0.22
C SER A 419 -18.46 -41.67 0.22
N ALA A 420 -18.30 -42.53 1.23
CA ALA A 420 -18.95 -43.83 1.37
C ALA A 420 -20.48 -43.74 1.61
N PRO A 421 -21.28 -44.73 1.15
CA PRO A 421 -22.73 -44.68 1.28
C PRO A 421 -23.20 -45.24 2.63
N VAL A 422 -24.05 -44.47 3.31
CA VAL A 422 -24.90 -44.96 4.41
C VAL A 422 -26.24 -45.38 3.81
N THR A 423 -26.49 -46.68 3.82
CA THR A 423 -27.78 -47.30 3.45
C THR A 423 -28.76 -47.22 4.61
N GLN A 424 -30.01 -46.84 4.35
CA GLN A 424 -31.18 -47.26 5.13
C GLN A 424 -32.48 -47.14 4.30
N PRO A 425 -33.54 -47.89 4.67
CA PRO A 425 -34.20 -48.82 3.74
C PRO A 425 -35.69 -48.54 3.49
N GLY A 426 -36.23 -49.21 2.46
CA GLY A 426 -37.53 -49.90 2.57
C GLY A 426 -38.78 -49.19 2.07
N PHE A 427 -39.14 -49.49 0.83
CA PHE A 427 -40.48 -49.67 0.23
C PHE A 427 -41.71 -49.43 1.13
N HIS A 428 -42.54 -48.44 0.80
CA HIS A 428 -43.65 -48.54 -0.17
C HIS A 428 -44.10 -47.16 -0.64
#